data_AF-A0A6I3R0J4-F1
#
_entry.id   AF-A0A6I3R0J4-F1
#
_cell.length_a   1.000
_cell.length_b   1.000
_cell.length_c   1.000
_cell.angle_alpha   90.00
_cell.angle_beta   90.00
_cell.angle_gamma   90.00
#
_symmetry.space_group_name_H-M   'P 1'
#
loop_
_entity.id
_entity.type
_entity.pdbx_description
1 polymer ?
#
loop_
_entity_poly.entity_id
_entity_poly.type
_entity_poly.pdbx_seq_one_letter_code
_entity_poly.pdbx_strand_id
1 'polypeptide(L)'
;MKILGHKFVDFKDKDGNAVCGHSLFVSYHDDNVTGEATDKLWVKPDLMDTAVRDAGLLTAGECVGMEIDPTYNKYGKICAVAFM
;
A
#
# COMPACT_ATOMS: atom_id res chain seq x y z
N MET A 1 -1.22 7.43 7.80
CA MET A 1 -1.73 7.66 6.42
C MET A 1 -3.02 6.88 6.25
N LYS A 2 -4.05 7.41 5.59
CA LYS A 2 -5.34 6.72 5.44
C LYS A 2 -5.47 6.04 4.09
N ILE A 3 -5.92 4.79 4.04
CA ILE A 3 -6.18 4.11 2.76
C ILE A 3 -7.44 4.66 2.11
N LEU A 4 -7.31 5.18 0.89
CA LEU A 4 -8.43 5.60 0.04
C LEU A 4 -8.88 4.49 -0.91
N GLY A 5 -7.97 3.58 -1.27
CA GLY A 5 -8.26 2.47 -2.16
C GLY A 5 -7.05 1.57 -2.35
N HIS A 6 -7.28 0.43 -2.99
CA HIS A 6 -6.20 -0.48 -3.35
C HIS A 6 -6.49 -1.15 -4.69
N LYS A 7 -5.44 -1.60 -5.37
CA LYS A 7 -5.51 -2.39 -6.59
C LYS A 7 -4.48 -3.50 -6.53
N PHE A 8 -4.94 -4.75 -6.61
CA PHE A 8 -4.05 -5.88 -6.85
C PHE A 8 -3.58 -5.86 -8.31
N VAL A 9 -2.31 -6.13 -8.50
CA VAL A 9 -1.65 -6.04 -9.79
C VAL A 9 -0.78 -7.28 -9.96
N ASP A 10 -1.04 -8.03 -11.02
CA ASP A 10 -0.27 -9.22 -11.40
C ASP A 10 -0.12 -9.24 -12.93
N PHE A 11 1.07 -8.89 -13.41
CA PHE A 11 1.39 -8.83 -14.83
C PHE A 11 2.90 -9.02 -15.06
N LYS A 12 3.29 -9.15 -16.33
CA LYS A 12 4.69 -9.11 -16.74
C LYS A 12 5.04 -7.74 -17.32
N ASP A 13 6.16 -7.18 -16.89
CA ASP A 13 6.66 -5.95 -17.50
C ASP A 13 7.18 -6.17 -18.92
N LYS A 14 7.66 -5.09 -19.56
CA LYS A 14 8.17 -5.13 -20.94
C LYS A 14 9.41 -6.01 -21.11
N ASP A 15 10.13 -6.26 -20.03
CA ASP A 15 11.33 -7.09 -20.00
C ASP A 15 11.01 -8.54 -19.61
N GLY A 16 9.72 -8.85 -19.38
CA GLY A 16 9.23 -10.18 -19.01
C GLY A 16 9.32 -10.49 -17.51
N ASN A 17 9.72 -9.54 -16.67
CA ASN A 17 9.78 -9.73 -15.23
C ASN A 17 8.37 -9.76 -14.64
N ALA A 18 8.14 -10.67 -13.72
CA ALA A 18 6.87 -10.72 -12.98
C ALA A 18 6.78 -9.53 -12.03
N VAL A 19 5.68 -8.77 -12.17
CA VAL A 19 5.29 -7.70 -11.26
C VAL A 19 3.98 -8.12 -10.61
N CYS A 20 4.09 -8.55 -9.36
CA CYS A 20 2.97 -8.94 -8.53
C CYS A 20 3.00 -8.11 -7.23
N GLY A 21 1.86 -7.58 -6.80
CA GLY A 21 1.75 -6.75 -5.60
C GLY A 21 0.48 -5.91 -5.56
N HIS A 22 0.46 -4.96 -4.64
CA HIS A 22 -0.66 -4.03 -4.47
C HIS A 22 -0.21 -2.59 -4.65
N SER A 23 -1.00 -1.83 -5.40
CA SER A 23 -0.98 -0.37 -5.33
C SER A 23 -1.95 0.07 -4.25
N LEU A 24 -1.46 0.75 -3.22
CA LEU A 24 -2.27 1.42 -2.20
C LEU A 24 -2.37 2.90 -2.56
N PHE A 25 -3.59 3.42 -2.56
CA PHE A 25 -3.84 4.85 -2.71
C PHE A 25 -4.14 5.39 -1.32
N VAL A 26 -3.36 6.35 -0.87
CA VAL A 26 -3.41 6.86 0.50
C VAL A 26 -3.55 8.37 0.53
N SER A 27 -4.05 8.87 1.65
CA SER A 27 -3.98 10.27 2.01
C SER A 27 -3.22 10.51 3.31
N TYR A 28 -2.68 11.72 3.44
CA TYR A 28 -1.97 12.17 4.63
C TYR A 28 -2.03 13.69 4.76
N HIS A 29 -1.79 14.16 5.99
CA HIS A 29 -1.66 15.57 6.29
C HIS A 29 -0.31 16.11 5.81
N ASP A 30 -0.32 17.22 5.09
CA ASP A 30 0.85 18.00 4.69
C ASP A 30 0.51 19.49 4.87
N ASP A 31 1.31 20.21 5.66
CA ASP A 31 1.07 21.62 5.99
C ASP A 31 1.08 22.55 4.76
N ASN A 32 1.62 22.10 3.63
CA ASN A 32 1.71 22.88 2.39
C ASN A 32 0.56 22.61 1.42
N VAL A 33 -0.38 21.74 1.77
CA VAL A 33 -1.50 21.35 0.91
C VAL A 33 -2.82 21.76 1.57
N THR A 34 -3.65 22.50 0.84
CA THR A 34 -5.04 22.73 1.26
C THR A 34 -5.84 21.44 1.04
N GLY A 35 -6.29 20.81 2.13
CA GLY A 35 -7.01 19.53 2.10
C GLY A 35 -6.12 18.37 2.58
N GLU A 36 -6.15 17.25 1.87
CA GLU A 36 -5.24 16.12 2.13
C GLU A 36 -4.31 15.90 0.94
N ALA A 37 -3.03 15.69 1.23
CA ALA A 37 -2.09 15.18 0.24
C ALA A 37 -2.42 13.71 -0.07
N THR A 38 -2.11 13.26 -1.29
CA THR A 38 -2.34 11.87 -1.70
C THR A 38 -1.09 11.28 -2.32
N ASP A 39 -0.92 9.97 -2.15
CA ASP A 39 0.19 9.23 -2.76
C ASP A 39 -0.25 7.82 -3.17
N LYS A 40 0.50 7.22 -4.09
CA LYS A 40 0.36 5.83 -4.52
C LYS A 40 1.58 5.03 -4.09
N LEU A 41 1.35 4.17 -3.11
CA LEU A 41 2.36 3.29 -2.55
C LEU A 41 2.35 1.92 -3.24
N TRP A 42 3.52 1.36 -3.54
CA TRP A 42 3.65 0.00 -4.04
C TRP A 42 4.10 -0.93 -2.92
N VAL A 43 3.32 -1.98 -2.68
CA VAL A 43 3.58 -2.97 -1.64
C VAL A 43 3.72 -4.34 -2.29
N LYS A 44 4.82 -5.04 -1.96
CA LYS A 44 5.04 -6.40 -2.44
C LYS A 44 4.13 -7.40 -1.70
N PRO A 45 3.75 -8.52 -2.33
CA PRO A 45 2.84 -9.50 -1.75
C PRO A 45 3.35 -10.05 -0.40
N ASP A 46 4.65 -10.35 -0.31
CA ASP A 46 5.31 -10.89 0.87
C ASP A 46 5.33 -9.94 2.07
N LEU A 47 5.18 -8.64 1.84
CA LEU A 47 5.15 -7.61 2.88
C LEU A 47 3.75 -7.34 3.41
N MET A 48 2.71 -7.77 2.68
CA MET A 48 1.33 -7.75 3.15
C MET A 48 0.98 -9.02 3.94
N ASP A 49 1.79 -10.07 3.81
CA ASP A 49 1.38 -11.45 4.03
C ASP A 49 1.20 -11.87 5.50
N THR A 50 1.50 -11.01 6.48
CA THR A 50 1.34 -11.35 7.91
C THR A 50 0.17 -10.63 8.59
N ALA A 51 -0.01 -9.32 8.40
CA ALA A 51 -1.13 -8.60 9.02
C ALA A 51 -2.44 -8.69 8.22
N VAL A 52 -2.33 -8.87 6.90
CA VAL A 52 -3.47 -8.82 5.97
C VAL A 52 -4.01 -10.21 5.68
N ARG A 53 -3.13 -11.21 5.57
CA ARG A 53 -3.48 -12.58 5.20
C ARG A 53 -4.31 -13.27 6.28
N ASP A 54 -3.99 -13.00 7.54
CA ASP A 54 -4.70 -13.57 8.69
C ASP A 54 -6.05 -12.86 8.96
N ALA A 55 -6.23 -11.64 8.43
CA ALA A 55 -7.43 -10.82 8.64
C ALA A 55 -8.30 -10.61 7.39
N GLY A 56 -7.89 -11.06 6.19
CA GLY A 56 -8.65 -10.90 4.94
C GLY A 56 -8.83 -9.45 4.44
N LEU A 57 -8.21 -8.48 5.11
CA LEU A 57 -8.54 -7.04 5.02
C LEU A 57 -8.38 -6.42 3.63
N LEU A 58 -7.47 -6.93 2.79
CA LEU A 58 -7.25 -6.41 1.43
C LEU A 58 -7.86 -7.25 0.31
N THR A 59 -8.52 -8.37 0.64
CA THR A 59 -9.29 -9.15 -0.34
C THR A 59 -10.75 -8.73 -0.40
N ALA A 60 -11.28 -8.09 0.65
CA ALA A 60 -12.69 -7.73 0.75
C ALA A 60 -12.99 -6.22 0.63
N GLY A 61 -11.99 -5.37 0.35
CA GLY A 61 -12.16 -3.90 0.34
C GLY A 61 -12.29 -3.28 1.74
N GLU A 62 -12.18 -4.10 2.78
CA GLU A 62 -12.36 -3.72 4.19
C GLU A 62 -11.24 -2.83 4.73
N CYS A 63 -10.10 -2.76 4.03
CA CYS A 63 -9.00 -1.88 4.39
C CYS A 63 -9.21 -0.39 4.06
N VAL A 64 -10.22 -0.05 3.24
CA VAL A 64 -10.47 1.36 2.91
C VAL A 64 -10.91 2.12 4.14
N GLY A 65 -10.25 3.24 4.40
CA GLY A 65 -10.45 4.06 5.58
C GLY A 65 -9.56 3.71 6.76
N MET A 66 -8.86 2.57 6.75
CA MET A 66 -7.89 2.23 7.78
C MET A 66 -6.68 3.14 7.72
N GLU A 67 -6.06 3.34 8.88
CA GLU A 67 -4.78 4.01 8.96
C GLU A 67 -3.64 3.00 8.85
N ILE A 68 -2.60 3.41 8.14
CA ILE A 68 -1.37 2.66 7.99
C ILE A 68 -0.15 3.53 8.29
N ASP A 69 0.90 2.86 8.75
CA ASP A 69 2.25 3.40 8.90
C ASP A 69 3.25 2.56 8.08
N PRO A 70 3.64 3.04 6.88
CA PRO A 70 4.60 2.34 6.04
C PRO A 70 6.04 2.59 6.51
N THR A 71 6.81 1.51 6.68
CA THR A 71 8.27 1.58 6.88
C THR A 71 8.99 1.45 5.55
N TYR A 72 9.92 2.38 5.28
CA TYR A 72 10.73 2.40 4.06
C TYR A 72 12.15 1.90 4.34
N ASN A 73 12.70 1.15 3.41
CA ASN A 73 14.11 0.81 3.42
C ASN A 73 14.97 2.00 2.95
N LYS A 74 16.29 1.86 3.03
CA LYS A 74 17.27 2.88 2.60
C LYS A 74 17.18 3.30 1.13
N TYR A 75 16.41 2.59 0.30
CA TYR A 75 16.18 2.89 -1.11
C TYR A 75 14.81 3.52 -1.36
N GLY A 76 14.07 3.89 -0.31
CA GLY A 76 12.73 4.47 -0.43
C GLY A 76 11.65 3.47 -0.85
N LYS A 77 11.92 2.16 -0.77
CA LYS A 77 10.90 1.12 -1.02
C LYS A 77 10.28 0.67 0.29
N ILE A 78 8.97 0.44 0.29
CA ILE A 78 8.27 -0.12 1.45
C ILE A 78 8.82 -1.50 1.77
N CYS A 79 9.14 -1.74 3.04
CA CYS A 79 9.59 -3.02 3.57
C CYS A 79 8.71 -3.55 4.72
N ALA A 80 7.79 -2.75 5.25
CA ALA A 80 6.76 -3.19 6.18
C ALA A 80 5.58 -2.21 6.16
N VAL A 81 4.37 -2.67 6.49
CA VAL A 81 3.18 -1.85 6.66
C VAL A 81 2.49 -2.27 7.95
N ALA A 82 2.37 -1.35 8.91
CA ALA A 82 1.57 -1.55 10.11
C ALA A 82 0.16 -0.98 9.89
N PHE A 83 -0.87 -1.70 10.33
CA PHE A 83 -2.26 -1.24 10.36
C PHE A 83 -2.59 -0.75 11.77
N MET A 84 -3.34 0.34 11.88
CA MET A 84 -3.74 0.98 13.14
C MET A 84 -5.27 1.06 13.26
#